data_AF-A0A0D1LJE3-F1
#
_entry.id   AF-A0A0D1LJE3-F1
#
_cell.length_a   1.000
_cell.length_b   1.000
_cell.length_c   1.000
_cell.angle_alpha   90.00
_cell.angle_beta   90.00
_cell.angle_gamma   90.00
#
_symmetry.space_group_name_H-M   'P 1'
#
loop_
_entity.id
_entity.type
_entity.pdbx_description
1 polymer ?
#
loop_
_entity_poly.entity_id
_entity_poly.type
_entity_poly.pdbx_seq_one_letter_code
_entity_poly.pdbx_strand_id
1 'polypeptide(L)'
;MSPVSRRQFLGGAAVVGVAGAAGVGVLVERSRDRTESRKHFSAIVIGSGYGGGVSALRLGQAGIETLVIEQGRLWDKPDDDGKR
;
A
#
# COMPACT_ATOMS: atom_id res chain seq x y z
N MET A 1 7.05 -47.44 22.05
CA MET A 1 7.01 -45.97 21.86
C MET A 1 7.89 -45.35 22.93
N SER A 2 9.03 -44.75 22.57
CA SER A 2 9.93 -44.15 23.56
C SER A 2 9.34 -42.83 24.06
N PRO A 3 9.27 -42.57 25.38
CA PRO A 3 8.72 -41.33 25.90
C PRO A 3 9.66 -40.16 25.58
N VAL A 4 9.09 -39.05 25.09
CA VAL A 4 9.83 -37.83 24.79
C VAL A 4 10.50 -37.30 26.06
N SER A 5 11.82 -37.09 26.01
CA SER A 5 12.59 -36.61 27.15
C SER A 5 12.30 -35.13 27.43
N ARG A 6 12.27 -34.73 28.70
CA ARG A 6 12.07 -33.32 29.14
C ARG A 6 13.02 -32.34 28.44
N ARG A 7 14.23 -32.78 28.09
CA ARG A 7 15.21 -31.99 27.31
C ARG A 7 14.75 -31.73 25.87
N GLN A 8 14.10 -32.71 25.23
CA GLN A 8 13.55 -32.55 23.88
C GLN A 8 12.33 -31.61 23.88
N PHE A 9 11.53 -31.64 24.96
CA PHE A 9 10.40 -30.72 25.12
C PHE A 9 10.85 -29.27 25.32
N LEU A 10 11.83 -29.02 26.20
CA LEU A 10 12.35 -27.67 26.44
C LEU A 10 13.09 -27.10 25.22
N GLY A 11 13.82 -27.95 24.48
CA GLY A 11 14.44 -27.55 23.21
C GLY A 11 13.41 -27.10 22.16
N GLY A 12 12.26 -27.79 22.07
CA GLY A 12 11.18 -27.40 21.16
C GLY A 12 10.52 -26.06 21.52
N ALA A 13 10.32 -25.78 22.81
CA ALA A 13 9.69 -24.54 23.27
C ALA A 13 10.55 -23.29 22.98
N ALA A 14 11.87 -23.40 23.07
CA ALA A 14 12.79 -22.30 22.76
C ALA A 14 12.75 -21.90 21.27
N VAL A 15 12.61 -22.87 20.36
CA VAL A 15 12.50 -22.64 18.91
C VAL A 15 11.21 -21.91 18.55
N VAL A 16 10.09 -22.26 19.19
CA VAL A 16 8.79 -21.60 18.97
C VAL A 16 8.80 -20.15 19.48
N GLY A 17 9.45 -19.87 20.60
CA GLY A 17 9.57 -18.52 21.16
C GLY A 17 10.34 -17.55 20.24
N VAL A 18 11.42 -18.00 19.61
CA VAL A 18 12.22 -17.20 18.67
C VAL A 18 11.47 -16.97 17.35
N ALA A 19 10.76 -17.98 16.85
CA ALA A 19 9.93 -17.85 15.64
C ALA A 19 8.76 -16.87 15.84
N GLY A 20 8.14 -16.87 17.03
CA GLY A 20 7.09 -15.93 17.38
C GLY A 20 7.57 -14.48 17.43
N ALA A 21 8.75 -14.21 18.01
CA ALA A 21 9.35 -12.88 18.05
C ALA A 21 9.68 -12.34 16.65
N ALA A 22 10.22 -13.19 15.77
CA ALA A 22 10.47 -12.84 14.37
C ALA A 22 9.15 -12.57 13.61
N GLY A 23 8.12 -13.39 13.81
CA GLY A 23 6.81 -13.20 13.19
C GLY A 23 6.11 -11.90 13.62
N VAL A 24 6.21 -11.53 14.89
CA VAL A 24 5.67 -10.26 15.41
C VAL A 24 6.47 -9.07 14.89
N GLY A 25 7.81 -9.17 14.83
CA GLY A 25 8.66 -8.13 14.23
C GLY A 25 8.28 -7.84 12.77
N VAL A 26 8.08 -8.88 11.96
CA VAL A 26 7.64 -8.76 10.56
C VAL A 26 6.24 -8.14 10.44
N LEU A 27 5.31 -8.49 11.33
CA LEU A 27 3.95 -7.91 11.33
C LEU A 27 3.95 -6.42 11.72
N VAL A 28 4.79 -6.05 12.68
CA VAL A 28 4.96 -4.65 13.15
C VAL A 28 5.65 -3.80 12.08
N GLU A 29 6.64 -4.34 11.40
CA GLU A 29 7.34 -3.65 10.30
C GLU A 29 6.42 -3.43 9.09
N ARG A 30 5.60 -4.43 8.74
CA ARG A 30 4.56 -4.30 7.70
C ARG A 30 3.46 -3.28 8.05
N SER A 31 3.29 -2.97 9.35
CA SER A 31 2.34 -1.96 9.81
C SER A 31 2.93 -0.54 9.79
N ARG A 32 4.26 -0.39 9.85
CA ARG A 32 4.97 0.90 9.73
C ARG A 32 4.93 1.46 8.30
N ASP A 33 4.88 0.57 7.30
CA ASP A 33 4.73 0.93 5.88
C ASP A 33 3.40 1.64 5.55
N ARG A 34 2.43 1.57 6.47
CA ARG A 34 1.17 2.33 6.37
C ARG A 34 1.30 3.80 6.74
N THR A 35 2.50 4.22 7.16
CA THR A 35 2.91 5.61 7.36
C THR A 35 3.91 6.00 6.26
N GLU A 36 3.64 5.63 5.01
CA GLU A 36 4.21 6.37 3.88
C GLU A 36 3.91 7.85 4.12
N SER A 37 4.98 8.64 4.26
CA SER A 37 4.97 10.10 4.32
C SER A 37 3.96 10.62 3.29
N ARG A 38 3.12 11.60 3.68
CA ARG A 38 2.23 12.26 2.72
C ARG A 38 3.08 12.64 1.50
N LYS A 39 2.79 12.04 0.35
CA LYS A 39 3.55 12.30 -0.87
C LYS A 39 3.43 13.80 -1.15
N HIS A 40 4.57 14.48 -1.11
CA HIS A 40 4.66 15.87 -1.51
C HIS A 40 4.74 15.85 -3.04
N PHE A 41 3.82 16.56 -3.70
CA PHE A 41 3.81 16.70 -5.15
C PHE A 41 4.22 18.11 -5.53
N SER A 42 5.02 18.26 -6.58
CA SER A 42 5.42 19.58 -7.08
C SER A 42 4.25 20.39 -7.61
N ALA A 43 3.24 19.71 -8.17
CA ALA A 43 1.98 20.32 -8.57
C ALA A 43 0.79 19.42 -8.25
N ILE A 44 -0.35 20.04 -7.94
CA ILE A 44 -1.64 19.37 -7.75
C ILE A 44 -2.67 20.06 -8.64
N VAL A 45 -3.34 19.28 -9.49
CA VAL A 45 -4.46 19.71 -10.32
C VAL A 45 -5.74 19.11 -9.75
N ILE A 46 -6.71 19.96 -9.42
CA ILE A 46 -8.01 19.54 -8.91
C ILE A 46 -9.02 19.64 -10.06
N GLY A 47 -9.61 18.51 -10.43
CA GLY A 47 -10.50 18.33 -11.57
C GLY A 47 -9.78 17.82 -12.81
N SER A 48 -10.41 16.88 -13.51
CA SER A 48 -9.90 16.23 -14.73
C SER A 48 -10.69 16.61 -16.00
N GLY A 49 -11.55 17.64 -15.91
CA GLY A 49 -12.19 18.24 -17.07
C GLY A 49 -11.19 18.92 -18.01
N TYR A 50 -11.68 19.63 -19.04
CA TYR A 50 -10.82 20.19 -20.09
C TYR A 50 -9.63 21.02 -19.58
N GLY A 51 -9.88 21.99 -18.68
CA GLY A 51 -8.81 22.83 -18.14
C GLY A 51 -7.79 22.06 -17.30
N GLY A 52 -8.26 21.09 -16.52
CA GLY A 52 -7.41 20.22 -15.70
C GLY A 52 -6.53 19.31 -16.56
N GLY A 53 -7.11 18.70 -17.59
CA GLY A 53 -6.39 17.87 -18.55
C GLY A 53 -5.31 18.64 -19.32
N VAL A 54 -5.63 19.85 -19.81
CA VAL A 54 -4.63 20.71 -20.46
C VAL A 54 -3.53 21.10 -19.49
N SER A 55 -3.86 21.47 -18.26
CA SER A 55 -2.87 21.83 -17.24
C SER A 55 -1.94 20.67 -16.90
N ALA A 56 -2.50 19.47 -16.64
CA ALA A 56 -1.73 18.26 -16.36
C ALA A 56 -0.82 17.87 -17.53
N LEU A 57 -1.31 17.99 -18.78
CA LEU A 57 -0.50 17.75 -19.98
C LEU A 57 0.70 18.69 -20.04
N ARG A 58 0.49 20.00 -19.84
CA ARG A 58 1.57 20.99 -19.93
C ARG A 58 2.60 20.83 -18.80
N LEU A 59 2.14 20.55 -17.58
CA LEU A 59 3.01 20.27 -16.45
C LEU A 59 3.84 18.99 -16.69
N GLY A 60 3.21 17.92 -17.19
CA GLY A 60 3.90 16.68 -17.53
C GLY A 60 4.92 16.84 -18.67
N GLN A 61 4.59 17.61 -19.70
CA GLN A 61 5.53 17.96 -20.78
C GLN A 61 6.74 18.75 -20.27
N ALA A 62 6.58 19.52 -19.20
CA ALA A 62 7.67 20.22 -18.52
C ALA A 62 8.43 19.34 -17.51
N GLY A 63 8.08 18.06 -17.38
CA GLY A 63 8.72 17.11 -16.46
C GLY A 63 8.32 17.28 -14.99
N ILE A 64 7.20 17.96 -14.71
CA ILE A 64 6.75 18.23 -13.34
C ILE A 64 5.87 17.07 -12.85
N GLU A 65 6.27 16.43 -11.75
CA GLU A 65 5.44 15.44 -11.07
C GLU A 65 4.15 16.10 -10.57
N THR A 66 3.03 15.67 -11.17
CA THR A 66 1.73 16.30 -10.98
C THR A 66 0.72 15.27 -10.49
N LEU A 67 0.12 15.52 -9.34
CA LEU A 67 -1.03 14.77 -8.87
C LEU A 67 -2.31 15.37 -9.46
N VAL A 68 -3.14 14.55 -10.09
CA VAL A 68 -4.49 14.93 -10.52
C VAL A 68 -5.50 14.29 -9.58
N ILE A 69 -6.42 15.08 -9.02
CA ILE A 69 -7.52 14.61 -8.17
C ILE A 69 -8.83 14.97 -8.82
N GLU A 70 -9.74 14.00 -8.94
CA GLU A 70 -11.09 14.18 -9.48
C GLU A 70 -12.12 13.64 -8.47
N GLN A 71 -13.28 14.29 -8.37
CA GLN A 71 -14.38 13.83 -7.52
C GLN A 71 -15.10 12.63 -8.15
N GLY A 72 -15.27 12.64 -9.47
CA GLY A 72 -15.89 11.55 -10.22
C GLY A 72 -15.08 10.25 -10.21
N ARG A 73 -15.74 9.13 -10.55
CA ARG A 73 -15.06 7.85 -10.76
C ARG A 73 -14.30 7.86 -12.08
N LEU A 74 -13.25 7.04 -12.18
CA LEU A 74 -12.70 6.65 -13.46
C LEU A 74 -13.70 5.72 -14.16
N TRP A 75 -14.08 6.07 -15.38
CA TRP A 75 -14.98 5.30 -16.24
C TRP A 75 -14.20 4.40 -17.19
N ASP A 76 -13.41 3.47 -16.63
CA ASP A 76 -12.64 2.46 -17.38
C ASP A 76 -13.40 1.14 -17.55
N LYS A 77 -14.62 1.06 -17.02
CA LYS A 77 -15.51 -0.11 -17.05
C LYS A 77 -16.96 0.34 -17.22
N PRO A 78 -17.80 -0.50 -17.84
CA PRO A 78 -19.24 -0.27 -17.89
C PRO A 78 -19.83 -0.13 -16.49
N ASP A 79 -20.91 0.64 -16.40
CA ASP A 79 -21.70 0.72 -15.17
C ASP A 79 -22.50 -0.55 -14.92
N ASP A 80 -22.95 -0.74 -13.68
CA ASP A 80 -23.75 -1.90 -13.29
C ASP A 80 -25.09 -1.95 -14.03
N ASP A 81 -25.59 -0.80 -14.50
CA ASP A 81 -26.82 -0.67 -15.26
C ASP A 81 -26.65 -0.90 -16.77
N GLY A 82 -25.41 -1.04 -17.25
CA GLY A 82 -25.07 -1.28 -18.65
C GLY A 82 -25.41 -0.13 -19.61
N LYS A 83 -25.75 1.06 -19.11
CA LYS A 83 -26.13 2.22 -19.94
C LYS A 83 -24.99 3.17 -20.21
N ARG A 84 -23.85 2.99 -19.54
CA ARG A 84 -22.66 3.83 -19.62
C ARG A 84 -21.40 2.99 -19.57
#